data_AF-A0A7V9SBX8-F1
#
_entry.id   AF-A0A7V9SBX8-F1
#
_cell.length_a   1.000
_cell.length_b   1.000
_cell.length_c   1.000
_cell.angle_alpha   90.00
_cell.angle_beta   90.00
_cell.angle_gamma   90.00
#
_symmetry.space_group_name_H-M   'P 1'
#
loop_
_entity.id
_entity.type
_entity.pdbx_description
1 polymer ?
#
loop_
_entity_poly.entity_id
_entity_poly.type
_entity_poly.pdbx_seq_one_letter_code
_entity_poly.pdbx_strand_id
1 'polypeptide(L)'
;MAMPRETVSHTFRPANFNVLEATLVTKSLVPAAAVAKTQSISGADALAPEEIADRLIPTDPRISPDGSRVVFVARPASKKGEHWTRALWIASEDAAARQLTAGNADDQNPHWSPDGRTILFRSNCHSPGEDKQRLYLLSVSGGEALPLGEFSGDLGQAEWSPDGRSIAVLQKDPEPEDV
;
A
#
# COMPACT_ATOMS: atom_id res chain seq x y z
N MET A 1 -11.44 -2.43 45.24
CA MET A 1 -11.06 -3.83 44.95
C MET A 1 -10.50 -3.85 43.53
N ALA A 2 -9.18 -3.84 43.38
CA ALA A 2 -8.50 -3.62 42.10
C ALA A 2 -7.81 -4.91 41.65
N MET A 3 -8.05 -5.32 40.41
CA MET A 3 -7.43 -6.51 39.77
C MET A 3 -5.98 -6.19 39.38
N PRO A 4 -5.02 -7.13 39.50
CA PRO A 4 -3.66 -6.91 39.05
C PRO A 4 -3.55 -7.00 37.52
N ARG A 5 -2.79 -6.08 36.92
CA ARG A 5 -2.38 -6.15 35.51
C ARG A 5 -1.11 -6.99 35.42
N GLU A 6 -1.19 -8.14 34.79
CA GLU A 6 -0.01 -8.92 34.41
C GLU A 6 0.67 -8.26 33.21
N THR A 7 1.96 -7.93 33.35
CA THR A 7 2.80 -7.42 32.28
C THR A 7 3.58 -8.59 31.71
N VAL A 8 3.24 -9.03 30.49
CA VAL A 8 4.00 -10.05 29.78
C VAL A 8 5.16 -9.37 29.05
N SER A 9 6.38 -9.53 29.57
CA SER A 9 7.59 -9.10 28.89
C SER A 9 8.07 -10.20 27.94
N HIS A 10 7.97 -9.98 26.63
CA HIS A 10 8.61 -10.82 25.63
C HIS A 10 10.07 -10.37 25.44
N THR A 11 11.01 -11.15 25.96
CA THR A 11 12.44 -10.96 25.69
C THR A 11 12.77 -11.50 24.30
N PHE A 12 13.07 -10.59 23.36
CA PHE A 12 13.60 -10.93 22.05
C PHE A 12 15.03 -11.48 22.20
N ARG A 13 15.24 -12.77 21.89
CA ARG A 13 16.56 -13.40 21.84
C ARG A 13 17.07 -13.36 20.38
N PRO A 14 18.09 -12.56 20.04
CA PRO A 14 18.72 -12.67 18.73
C PRO A 14 19.47 -14.00 18.62
N ALA A 15 19.30 -14.68 17.49
CA ALA A 15 20.00 -15.91 17.15
C ALA A 15 21.51 -15.67 16.93
N ASN A 16 22.30 -16.69 17.26
CA ASN A 16 23.75 -16.71 17.31
C ASN A 16 24.43 -16.21 16.02
N PHE A 17 25.27 -15.18 16.13
CA PHE A 17 26.27 -14.85 15.12
C PHE A 17 27.56 -15.62 15.42
N ASN A 18 28.02 -16.42 14.46
CA ASN A 18 29.36 -17.01 14.50
C ASN A 18 30.41 -15.90 14.33
N VAL A 19 31.24 -15.70 15.35
CA VAL A 19 32.43 -14.83 15.28
C VAL A 19 33.58 -15.66 14.72
N LEU A 20 34.08 -15.29 13.54
CA LEU A 20 35.37 -15.75 13.05
C LEU A 20 36.43 -14.74 13.53
N GLU A 21 37.29 -15.18 14.44
CA GLU A 21 38.49 -14.46 14.87
C GLU A 21 39.44 -14.27 13.68
N ALA A 22 39.85 -13.04 13.38
CA ALA A 22 40.89 -12.72 12.42
C ALA A 22 42.10 -12.13 13.15
N THR A 23 43.21 -12.87 13.18
CA THR A 23 44.50 -12.41 13.71
C THR A 23 45.08 -11.30 12.82
N LEU A 24 45.32 -10.12 13.38
CA LEU A 24 46.00 -9.02 12.69
C LEU A 24 47.50 -9.27 12.58
N VAL A 25 48.03 -9.38 11.36
CA VAL A 25 49.46 -9.19 11.06
C VAL A 25 49.64 -7.77 10.56
N THR A 26 50.30 -6.93 11.35
CA THR A 26 50.66 -5.56 10.96
C THR A 26 51.88 -5.56 10.04
N LYS A 27 51.67 -5.21 8.77
CA LYS A 27 52.71 -4.65 7.89
C LYS A 27 52.33 -3.23 7.55
N SER A 28 53.12 -2.28 8.03
CA SER A 28 53.00 -0.86 7.69
C SER A 28 53.67 -0.62 6.33
N LEU A 29 52.95 -0.03 5.35
CA LEU A 29 53.55 0.80 4.29
C LEU A 29 52.51 1.62 3.46
N VAL A 30 52.77 2.93 3.40
CA VAL A 30 52.33 4.02 2.47
C VAL A 30 50.84 4.43 2.42
N PRO A 31 50.49 5.72 2.58
CA PRO A 31 49.14 6.19 2.28
C PRO A 31 49.00 6.31 0.75
N ALA A 32 48.35 5.34 0.13
CA ALA A 32 47.77 5.57 -1.18
C ALA A 32 46.57 6.49 -0.99
N ALA A 33 46.62 7.71 -1.51
CA ALA A 33 45.45 8.56 -1.62
C ALA A 33 44.39 7.79 -2.41
N ALA A 34 43.33 7.34 -1.73
CA ALA A 34 42.17 6.78 -2.39
C ALA A 34 41.52 7.94 -3.15
N VAL A 35 41.85 8.06 -4.44
CA VAL A 35 41.01 8.80 -5.38
C VAL A 35 39.69 8.04 -5.37
N ALA A 36 38.70 8.59 -4.68
CA ALA A 36 37.32 8.18 -4.87
C ALA A 36 37.07 8.33 -6.38
N LYS A 37 36.88 7.20 -7.08
CA LYS A 37 36.34 7.26 -8.43
C LYS A 37 34.93 7.79 -8.27
N THR A 38 34.75 9.10 -8.48
CA THR A 38 33.44 9.65 -8.78
C THR A 38 32.96 8.88 -9.99
N GLN A 39 32.05 7.93 -9.77
CA GLN A 39 31.31 7.34 -10.86
C GLN A 39 30.51 8.48 -11.47
N SER A 40 31.01 9.01 -12.57
CA SER A 40 30.19 9.80 -13.46
C SER A 40 29.03 8.89 -13.84
N ILE A 41 27.84 9.23 -13.35
CA ILE A 41 26.59 8.80 -13.97
C ILE A 41 26.70 9.27 -15.42
N SER A 42 27.03 8.33 -16.31
CA SER A 42 27.00 8.58 -17.74
C SER A 42 25.56 8.92 -18.10
N GLY A 43 25.32 9.80 -19.07
CA GLY A 43 23.97 10.17 -19.51
C GLY A 43 23.12 8.99 -20.00
N ALA A 44 23.68 7.78 -20.11
CA ALA A 44 22.97 6.54 -20.43
C ALA A 44 22.25 5.90 -19.22
N ASP A 45 22.54 6.33 -18.00
CA ASP A 45 21.90 5.86 -16.75
C ASP A 45 20.91 6.91 -16.17
N ALA A 46 20.78 8.06 -16.83
CA ALA A 46 19.85 9.10 -16.42
C ALA A 46 18.44 8.77 -16.95
N LEU A 47 17.49 8.51 -16.05
CA LEU A 47 16.09 8.35 -16.40
C LEU A 47 15.56 9.61 -17.08
N ALA A 48 14.83 9.45 -18.19
CA ALA A 48 14.14 10.56 -18.82
C ALA A 48 13.02 11.09 -17.90
N PRO A 49 12.68 12.40 -17.95
CA PRO A 49 11.58 12.96 -17.16
C PRO A 49 10.26 12.19 -17.32
N GLU A 50 9.99 11.68 -18.51
CA GLU A 50 8.81 10.89 -18.83
C GLU A 50 8.83 9.52 -18.12
N GLU A 51 9.99 8.86 -18.08
CA GLU A 51 10.16 7.59 -17.38
C GLU A 51 9.98 7.76 -15.86
N ILE A 52 10.40 8.91 -15.32
CA ILE A 52 10.15 9.26 -13.92
C ILE A 52 8.66 9.51 -13.70
N ALA A 53 7.99 10.23 -14.61
CA ALA A 53 6.57 10.56 -14.51
C ALA A 53 5.68 9.31 -14.52
N ASP A 54 5.98 8.34 -15.38
CA ASP A 54 5.20 7.12 -15.54
C ASP A 54 5.45 6.08 -14.43
N ARG A 55 6.48 6.29 -13.60
CA ARG A 55 6.82 5.35 -12.53
C ARG A 55 5.70 5.27 -11.50
N LEU A 56 5.29 4.05 -11.19
CA LEU A 56 4.26 3.80 -10.18
C LEU A 56 4.78 4.08 -8.77
N ILE A 57 4.05 4.90 -8.04
CA ILE A 57 4.28 5.23 -6.64
C ILE A 57 3.30 4.42 -5.78
N PRO A 58 3.77 3.40 -5.05
CA PRO A 58 2.93 2.64 -4.13
C PRO A 58 2.63 3.46 -2.86
N THR A 59 1.42 3.35 -2.36
CA THR A 59 0.88 4.04 -1.18
C THR A 59 -0.15 3.13 -0.48
N ASP A 60 -0.49 3.44 0.78
CA ASP A 60 -1.52 2.74 1.57
C ASP A 60 -1.39 1.19 1.56
N PRO A 61 -0.23 0.61 1.92
CA PRO A 61 -0.04 -0.84 1.93
C PRO A 61 -0.79 -1.49 3.09
N ARG A 62 -1.45 -2.62 2.81
CA ARG A 62 -2.22 -3.42 3.78
C ARG A 62 -1.90 -4.90 3.65
N ILE A 63 -1.41 -5.47 4.73
CA ILE A 63 -1.07 -6.90 4.83
C ILE A 63 -2.37 -7.71 4.96
N SER A 64 -2.46 -8.85 4.29
CA SER A 64 -3.57 -9.78 4.39
C SER A 64 -3.66 -10.40 5.80
N PRO A 65 -4.85 -10.91 6.22
CA PRO A 65 -5.01 -11.50 7.56
C PRO A 65 -4.06 -12.66 7.86
N ASP A 66 -3.71 -13.44 6.82
CA ASP A 66 -2.76 -14.56 6.90
C ASP A 66 -1.28 -14.15 6.78
N GLY A 67 -1.00 -12.86 6.56
CA GLY A 67 0.35 -12.32 6.40
C GLY A 67 1.01 -12.58 5.04
N SER A 68 0.38 -13.32 4.13
CA SER A 68 1.01 -13.81 2.89
C SER A 68 1.03 -12.81 1.73
N ARG A 69 0.17 -11.78 1.77
CA ARG A 69 -0.07 -10.86 0.65
C ARG A 69 -0.16 -9.42 1.14
N VAL A 70 0.15 -8.49 0.25
CA VAL A 70 -0.05 -7.06 0.47
C VAL A 70 -0.89 -6.50 -0.65
N VAL A 71 -2.01 -5.86 -0.32
CA VAL A 71 -2.73 -4.97 -1.24
C VAL A 71 -2.23 -3.55 -1.01
N PHE A 72 -2.05 -2.78 -2.08
CA PHE A 72 -1.62 -1.39 -2.00
C PHE A 72 -2.21 -0.59 -3.14
N VAL A 73 -2.19 0.73 -3.00
CA VAL A 73 -2.62 1.67 -4.03
C VAL A 73 -1.40 2.12 -4.83
N ALA A 74 -1.48 2.12 -6.16
CA ALA A 74 -0.42 2.65 -7.01
C ALA A 74 -0.96 3.70 -7.99
N ARG A 75 -0.15 4.73 -8.25
CA ARG A 75 -0.41 5.78 -9.24
C ARG A 75 0.88 6.20 -9.95
N PRO A 76 0.82 6.71 -11.18
CA PRO A 76 1.97 7.38 -11.78
C PRO A 76 2.48 8.53 -10.90
N ALA A 77 3.79 8.77 -10.91
CA ALA A 77 4.41 9.87 -10.18
C ALA A 77 3.89 11.24 -10.65
N SER A 78 3.65 11.36 -11.95
CA SER A 78 2.93 12.48 -12.55
C SER A 78 2.12 11.98 -13.75
N LYS A 79 0.91 12.49 -13.93
CA LYS A 79 0.09 12.20 -15.09
C LYS A 79 -0.09 13.47 -15.89
N LYS A 80 0.20 13.42 -17.19
CA LYS A 80 -0.18 14.49 -18.13
C LYS A 80 -1.68 14.36 -18.43
N GLY A 81 -2.54 15.08 -17.70
CA GLY A 81 -3.99 15.08 -17.90
C GLY A 81 -4.81 15.13 -16.60
N GLU A 82 -6.10 15.49 -16.72
CA GLU A 82 -6.93 16.16 -15.69
C GLU A 82 -7.37 15.36 -14.45
N HIS A 83 -7.12 14.06 -14.33
CA HIS A 83 -7.67 13.30 -13.20
C HIS A 83 -6.68 12.33 -12.55
N TRP A 84 -6.75 12.27 -11.21
CA TRP A 84 -6.08 11.28 -10.38
C TRP A 84 -6.52 9.89 -10.80
N THR A 85 -5.57 9.04 -11.18
CA THR A 85 -5.82 7.63 -11.43
C THR A 85 -4.99 6.83 -10.46
N ARG A 86 -5.70 6.16 -9.56
CA ARG A 86 -5.14 5.24 -8.58
C ARG A 86 -5.77 3.89 -8.82
N ALA A 87 -4.94 2.85 -8.79
CA ALA A 87 -5.37 1.48 -8.94
C ALA A 87 -4.93 0.66 -7.74
N LEU A 88 -5.70 -0.37 -7.42
CA LEU A 88 -5.30 -1.38 -6.47
C LEU A 88 -4.35 -2.37 -7.12
N TRP A 89 -3.32 -2.75 -6.39
CA TRP A 89 -2.33 -3.75 -6.75
C TRP A 89 -2.17 -4.73 -5.61
N ILE A 90 -1.75 -5.95 -5.94
CA ILE A 90 -1.48 -7.00 -4.97
C ILE A 90 -0.14 -7.65 -5.25
N ALA A 91 0.63 -7.91 -4.19
CA ALA A 91 1.90 -8.63 -4.23
C ALA A 91 1.96 -9.71 -3.15
N SER A 92 2.86 -10.66 -3.35
CA SER A 92 3.29 -11.70 -2.39
C SER A 92 4.79 -11.93 -2.55
N GLU A 93 5.44 -12.61 -1.61
CA GLU A 93 6.88 -12.90 -1.72
C GLU A 93 7.22 -13.75 -2.96
N ASP A 94 6.35 -14.70 -3.29
CA ASP A 94 6.59 -15.66 -4.36
C ASP A 94 6.13 -15.22 -5.76
N ALA A 95 5.54 -14.02 -5.90
CA ALA A 95 4.97 -13.57 -7.17
C ALA A 95 5.13 -12.07 -7.39
N ALA A 96 5.34 -11.70 -8.65
CA ALA A 96 5.36 -10.30 -9.06
C ALA A 96 4.02 -9.61 -8.71
N ALA A 97 4.11 -8.32 -8.36
CA ALA A 97 2.93 -7.51 -8.12
C ALA A 97 2.05 -7.47 -9.38
N ARG A 98 0.73 -7.58 -9.20
CA ARG A 98 -0.23 -7.45 -10.29
C ARG A 98 -1.34 -6.47 -9.95
N GLN A 99 -1.86 -5.83 -10.99
CA GLN A 99 -2.97 -4.91 -10.89
C GLN A 99 -4.28 -5.67 -10.62
N LEU A 100 -5.13 -5.12 -9.75
CA LEU A 100 -6.45 -5.63 -9.40
C LEU A 100 -7.57 -4.81 -10.04
N THR A 101 -7.42 -3.49 -10.10
CA THR A 101 -8.39 -2.58 -10.71
C THR A 101 -7.75 -1.81 -11.85
N ALA A 102 -8.50 -1.55 -12.92
CA ALA A 102 -8.02 -0.85 -14.12
C ALA A 102 -9.02 0.20 -14.57
N GLY A 103 -8.56 1.11 -15.44
CA GLY A 103 -9.37 2.21 -15.98
C GLY A 103 -8.94 3.56 -15.45
N ASN A 104 -9.85 4.54 -15.53
CA ASN A 104 -9.62 5.93 -15.16
C ASN A 104 -10.19 6.30 -13.79
N ALA A 105 -10.54 5.29 -12.99
CA ALA A 105 -11.05 5.47 -11.64
C ALA A 105 -9.94 5.90 -10.67
N ASP A 106 -10.38 6.42 -9.54
CA ASP A 106 -9.57 6.83 -8.42
C ASP A 106 -9.80 5.87 -7.24
N ASP A 107 -9.15 4.71 -7.28
CA ASP A 107 -9.35 3.62 -6.31
C ASP A 107 -8.46 3.77 -5.07
N GLN A 108 -9.05 3.66 -3.87
CA GLN A 108 -8.38 4.02 -2.62
C GLN A 108 -8.85 3.22 -1.41
N ASN A 109 -8.09 3.34 -0.32
CA ASN A 109 -8.42 2.80 1.01
C ASN A 109 -8.81 1.31 0.96
N PRO A 110 -7.94 0.43 0.46
CA PRO A 110 -8.22 -0.99 0.43
C PRO A 110 -8.24 -1.57 1.84
N HIS A 111 -9.21 -2.42 2.15
CA HIS A 111 -9.30 -3.17 3.40
C HIS A 111 -9.62 -4.63 3.10
N TRP A 112 -8.78 -5.53 3.59
CA TRP A 112 -9.03 -6.97 3.49
C TRP A 112 -10.26 -7.37 4.31
N SER A 113 -11.09 -8.24 3.73
CA SER A 113 -12.02 -9.03 4.52
C SER A 113 -11.25 -9.94 5.49
N PRO A 114 -11.80 -10.28 6.67
CA PRO A 114 -11.11 -11.13 7.64
C PRO A 114 -10.76 -12.53 7.13
N ASP A 115 -11.48 -13.03 6.13
CA ASP A 115 -11.19 -14.30 5.45
C ASP A 115 -10.10 -14.19 4.37
N GLY A 116 -9.61 -12.98 4.08
CA GLY A 116 -8.56 -12.72 3.11
C GLY A 116 -8.98 -12.94 1.64
N ARG A 117 -10.27 -12.98 1.32
CA ARG A 117 -10.77 -13.27 -0.03
C ARG A 117 -11.25 -12.06 -0.81
N THR A 118 -11.59 -10.98 -0.12
CA THR A 118 -12.24 -9.80 -0.69
C THR A 118 -11.53 -8.53 -0.22
N ILE A 119 -11.46 -7.54 -1.10
CA ILE A 119 -10.99 -6.19 -0.77
C ILE A 119 -12.20 -5.25 -0.81
N LEU A 120 -12.44 -4.57 0.31
CA LEU A 120 -13.32 -3.40 0.39
C LEU A 120 -12.51 -2.16 0.03
N PHE A 121 -13.02 -1.28 -0.82
CA PHE A 121 -12.31 -0.07 -1.23
C PHE A 121 -13.26 1.03 -1.68
N ARG A 122 -12.74 2.25 -1.80
CA ARG A 122 -13.44 3.41 -2.34
C ARG A 122 -13.09 3.59 -3.81
N SER A 123 -14.07 3.87 -4.64
CA SER A 123 -13.86 4.15 -6.07
C SER A 123 -14.91 5.12 -6.63
N ASN A 124 -14.53 5.87 -7.66
CA ASN A 124 -15.43 6.62 -8.54
C ASN A 124 -15.56 5.94 -9.92
N CYS A 125 -15.37 4.62 -10.04
CA CYS A 125 -15.39 3.92 -11.33
C CYS A 125 -16.68 4.12 -12.17
N HIS A 126 -17.81 4.40 -11.52
CA HIS A 126 -19.08 4.72 -12.18
C HIS A 126 -19.28 6.23 -12.47
N SER A 127 -18.39 7.09 -11.97
CA SER A 127 -18.36 8.55 -12.20
C SER A 127 -16.90 9.06 -12.31
N PRO A 128 -16.07 8.56 -13.25
CA PRO A 128 -14.65 8.90 -13.26
C PRO A 128 -14.42 10.40 -13.48
N GLY A 129 -13.53 10.99 -12.68
CA GLY A 129 -13.23 12.42 -12.70
C GLY A 129 -14.11 13.27 -11.79
N GLU A 130 -15.23 12.73 -11.29
CA GLU A 130 -16.00 13.34 -10.21
C GLU A 130 -15.41 12.96 -8.84
N ASP A 131 -15.52 13.86 -7.86
CA ASP A 131 -15.19 13.60 -6.46
C ASP A 131 -16.34 12.88 -5.74
N LYS A 132 -16.87 11.82 -6.36
CA LYS A 132 -17.99 11.03 -5.85
C LYS A 132 -17.56 9.58 -5.66
N GLN A 133 -17.01 9.32 -4.49
CA GLN A 133 -16.52 7.99 -4.12
C GLN A 133 -17.66 7.12 -3.57
N ARG A 134 -17.68 5.86 -3.96
CA ARG A 134 -18.59 4.83 -3.43
C ARG A 134 -17.77 3.64 -2.93
N LEU A 135 -18.40 2.80 -2.10
CA LEU A 135 -17.79 1.59 -1.57
C LEU A 135 -18.01 0.40 -2.51
N TYR A 136 -16.94 -0.34 -2.79
CA TYR A 136 -16.94 -1.52 -3.63
C TYR A 136 -16.25 -2.69 -2.95
N LEU A 137 -16.65 -3.89 -3.38
CA LEU A 137 -16.03 -5.15 -3.05
C LEU A 137 -15.38 -5.75 -4.29
N LEU A 138 -14.15 -6.20 -4.17
CA LEU A 138 -13.43 -6.89 -5.23
C LEU A 138 -12.85 -8.21 -4.72
N SER A 139 -13.10 -9.30 -5.44
CA SER A 139 -12.46 -10.58 -5.16
C SER A 139 -10.95 -10.46 -5.38
N VAL A 140 -10.15 -11.03 -4.47
CA VAL A 140 -8.70 -11.03 -4.59
C VAL A 140 -8.24 -11.85 -5.80
N SER A 141 -9.05 -12.79 -6.29
CA SER A 141 -8.79 -13.49 -7.56
C SER A 141 -8.90 -12.59 -8.79
N GLY A 142 -9.37 -11.34 -8.63
CA GLY A 142 -9.78 -10.46 -9.71
C GLY A 142 -11.24 -10.66 -10.10
N GLY A 143 -11.67 -9.93 -11.13
CA GLY A 143 -13.06 -9.84 -11.58
C GLY A 143 -13.54 -8.39 -11.58
N GLU A 144 -14.83 -8.22 -11.81
CA GLU A 144 -15.47 -6.91 -11.72
C GLU A 144 -15.73 -6.55 -10.25
N ALA A 145 -15.53 -5.27 -9.91
CA ALA A 145 -15.83 -4.75 -8.60
C ALA A 145 -17.36 -4.59 -8.44
N LEU A 146 -17.90 -5.08 -7.33
CA LEU A 146 -19.32 -5.00 -7.03
C LEU A 146 -19.58 -3.84 -6.07
N PRO A 147 -20.61 -3.01 -6.29
CA PRO A 147 -20.98 -1.99 -5.31
C PRO A 147 -21.41 -2.68 -4.01
N LEU A 148 -20.94 -2.18 -2.87
CA LEU A 148 -21.36 -2.69 -1.55
C LEU A 148 -22.84 -2.39 -1.29
N GLY A 149 -23.35 -1.30 -1.86
CA GLY A 149 -24.73 -0.85 -1.75
C GLY A 149 -24.88 0.59 -2.23
N GLU A 150 -26.12 1.06 -2.26
CA GLU A 150 -26.42 2.48 -2.45
C GLU A 150 -26.56 3.15 -1.09
N PHE A 151 -25.76 4.19 -0.87
CA PHE A 151 -25.80 5.01 0.33
C PHE A 151 -26.07 6.45 -0.09
N SER A 152 -26.91 7.14 0.68
CA SER A 152 -27.10 8.58 0.53
C SER A 152 -25.87 9.34 1.06
N GLY A 153 -25.64 10.57 0.60
CA GLY A 153 -24.53 11.40 1.08
C GLY A 153 -23.14 10.92 0.65
N ASP A 154 -22.12 11.54 1.23
CA ASP A 154 -20.71 11.24 0.94
C ASP A 154 -20.17 10.19 1.92
N LEU A 155 -19.50 9.17 1.38
CA LEU A 155 -18.94 8.07 2.14
C LEU A 155 -17.45 8.28 2.39
N GLY A 156 -17.11 8.30 3.68
CA GLY A 156 -15.74 8.33 4.18
C GLY A 156 -15.12 6.94 4.23
N GLN A 157 -14.47 6.62 5.35
CA GLN A 157 -13.80 5.34 5.57
C GLN A 157 -14.80 4.22 5.86
N ALA A 158 -14.41 3.00 5.52
CA ALA A 158 -15.17 1.80 5.85
C ALA A 158 -14.23 0.67 6.32
N GLU A 159 -14.66 -0.11 7.31
CA GLU A 159 -13.86 -1.17 7.92
C GLU A 159 -14.71 -2.41 8.22
N TRP A 160 -14.14 -3.59 8.01
CA TRP A 160 -14.77 -4.86 8.35
C TRP A 160 -14.82 -5.08 9.86
N SER A 161 -15.91 -5.68 10.35
CA SER A 161 -15.90 -6.30 11.67
C SER A 161 -14.90 -7.46 11.70
N PRO A 162 -14.26 -7.77 12.84
CA PRO A 162 -13.30 -8.88 12.91
C PRO A 162 -13.86 -10.25 12.52
N ASP A 163 -15.18 -10.44 12.67
CA ASP A 163 -15.88 -11.67 12.26
C ASP A 163 -16.36 -11.66 10.79
N GLY A 164 -16.15 -10.56 10.08
CA GLY A 164 -16.47 -10.38 8.65
C GLY A 164 -17.97 -10.26 8.36
N ARG A 165 -18.83 -10.15 9.38
CA ARG A 165 -20.28 -10.11 9.21
C ARG A 165 -20.85 -8.72 8.95
N SER A 166 -20.11 -7.68 9.30
CA SER A 166 -20.55 -6.30 9.22
C SER A 166 -19.43 -5.42 8.68
N ILE A 167 -19.80 -4.25 8.15
CA ILE A 167 -18.88 -3.18 7.78
C ILE A 167 -19.34 -1.93 8.51
N ALA A 168 -18.43 -1.29 9.24
CA ALA A 168 -18.65 0.04 9.79
C ALA A 168 -18.31 1.07 8.70
N VAL A 169 -19.15 2.10 8.55
CA VAL A 169 -18.99 3.14 7.52
C VAL A 169 -19.12 4.51 8.16
N LEU A 170 -18.16 5.40 7.87
CA LEU A 170 -18.30 6.83 8.16
C LEU A 170 -19.06 7.49 7.02
N GLN A 171 -20.19 8.10 7.36
CA GLN A 171 -21.04 8.82 6.42
C GLN A 171 -21.11 10.28 6.88
N LYS A 172 -20.91 11.21 5.93
CA LYS A 172 -21.19 12.62 6.19
C LYS A 172 -22.69 12.84 6.01
N ASP A 173 -23.33 13.42 7.02
CA ASP A 173 -24.73 13.80 6.91
C ASP A 173 -24.93 14.75 5.72
N PRO A 174 -26.00 14.56 4.94
CA PRO A 174 -26.33 15.50 3.88
C PRO A 174 -26.59 16.87 4.52
N GLU A 175 -26.02 17.91 3.89
CA GLU A 175 -26.31 19.28 4.29
C GLU A 175 -27.82 19.52 4.11
N PRO A 176 -28.54 20.03 5.14
CA PRO A 176 -29.96 20.28 5.01
C PRO A 176 -30.18 21.26 3.85
N GLU A 177 -31.14 20.96 2.98
CA GLU A 177 -31.57 21.93 1.97
C GLU A 177 -32.14 23.16 2.71
N ASP A 178 -31.63 24.35 2.41
CA ASP A 178 -32.19 25.60 2.91
C ASP A 178 -33.66 25.69 2.46
N VAL A 179 -34.58 25.62 3.41
CA VAL A 179 -36.05 25.70 3.19
C VAL A 179 -36.57 27.13 3.18
#